data_AF-W6ZLR8-F1
#
_entry.id   AF-W6ZLR8-F1
#
_cell.length_a   1.000
_cell.length_b   1.000
_cell.length_c   1.000
_cell.angle_alpha   90.00
_cell.angle_beta   90.00
_cell.angle_gamma   90.00
#
_symmetry.space_group_name_H-M   'P 1'
#
loop_
_entity.id
_entity.type
_entity.pdbx_description
1 polymer ?
#
loop_
_entity_poly.entity_id
_entity_poly.type
_entity_poly.pdbx_seq_one_letter_code
_entity_poly.pdbx_strand_id
1 'polypeptide(L)'
;ASIAGAMSGLLQKLFPISNWTSARETFTKATVDAMWARNPDRKRWVAAACYNMKWDVANRAGISDVASVKLSMGALNTDYDCFYIGRHNALWTRGDGGYVNLAIVSDNGFCRFDSRTSDLDCK
;
A
#
# COMPACT_ATOMS: atom_id res chain seq x y z
N ALA A 1 -15.37 -0.57 5.72
CA ALA A 1 -14.85 -1.51 4.70
C ALA A 1 -13.51 -2.05 5.18
N SER A 2 -13.24 -3.34 4.99
CA SER A 2 -11.98 -3.97 5.37
C SER A 2 -11.01 -3.99 4.19
N ILE A 3 -9.70 -4.06 4.47
CA ILE A 3 -8.66 -4.18 3.44
C ILE A 3 -8.90 -5.44 2.60
N ALA A 4 -9.22 -6.59 3.22
CA ALA A 4 -9.59 -7.82 2.51
C ALA A 4 -10.73 -7.63 1.48
N GLY A 5 -11.75 -6.83 1.82
CA GLY A 5 -12.85 -6.51 0.89
C GLY A 5 -12.42 -5.63 -0.29
N ALA A 6 -11.37 -4.81 -0.13
CA ALA A 6 -10.78 -4.04 -1.23
C ALA A 6 -10.04 -4.94 -2.24
N MET A 7 -9.61 -6.11 -1.81
CA MET A 7 -8.77 -7.00 -2.62
C MET A 7 -9.55 -8.05 -3.42
N SER A 8 -10.84 -8.18 -3.10
CA SER A 8 -11.74 -9.08 -3.82
C SER A 8 -11.78 -8.72 -5.31
N GLY A 9 -11.32 -9.62 -6.16
CA GLY A 9 -11.29 -9.46 -7.61
C GLY A 9 -10.04 -8.80 -8.19
N LEU A 10 -9.08 -8.33 -7.38
CA LEU A 10 -7.84 -7.73 -7.89
C LEU A 10 -6.96 -8.71 -8.66
N LEU A 11 -6.95 -9.98 -8.23
CA LEU A 11 -6.19 -11.04 -8.92
C LEU A 11 -6.66 -11.23 -10.38
N GLN A 12 -7.91 -10.88 -10.70
CA GLN A 12 -8.41 -10.98 -12.07
C GLN A 12 -7.72 -10.01 -13.04
N LYS A 13 -7.25 -8.86 -12.54
CA LYS A 13 -6.48 -7.88 -13.33
C LYS A 13 -5.09 -8.39 -13.71
N LEU A 14 -4.63 -9.49 -13.11
CA LEU A 14 -3.29 -10.04 -13.29
C LEU A 14 -3.23 -11.18 -14.33
N PHE A 15 -4.35 -11.79 -14.69
CA PHE A 15 -4.38 -12.89 -15.66
C PHE A 15 -3.75 -12.61 -17.03
N PRO A 16 -3.81 -11.39 -17.61
CA PRO A 16 -3.12 -11.12 -18.88
C PRO A 16 -1.61 -10.88 -18.71
N ILE A 17 -1.07 -10.84 -17.49
CA ILE A 17 0.32 -10.48 -17.22
C ILE A 17 1.15 -11.74 -17.00
N SER A 18 2.14 -11.97 -17.86
CA SER A 18 3.11 -13.07 -17.72
C SER A 18 4.44 -12.62 -17.08
N ASN A 19 4.69 -11.32 -17.01
CA ASN A 19 5.91 -10.76 -16.42
C ASN A 19 5.72 -10.52 -14.91
N TRP A 20 6.58 -11.11 -14.09
CA TRP A 20 6.51 -11.00 -12.63
C TRP A 20 6.60 -9.58 -12.10
N THR A 21 7.50 -8.76 -12.65
CA THR A 21 7.67 -7.35 -12.25
C THR A 21 6.41 -6.55 -12.55
N SER A 22 5.87 -6.68 -13.76
CA SER A 22 4.61 -6.00 -14.15
C SER A 22 3.42 -6.47 -13.30
N ALA A 23 3.38 -7.74 -12.91
CA ALA A 23 2.33 -8.28 -12.07
C ALA A 23 2.36 -7.66 -10.68
N ARG A 24 3.56 -7.55 -10.09
CA ARG A 24 3.77 -6.89 -8.79
C ARG A 24 3.37 -5.43 -8.84
N GLU A 25 3.84 -4.66 -9.81
CA GLU A 25 3.46 -3.24 -9.93
C GLU A 25 1.95 -3.05 -10.09
N THR A 26 1.32 -3.87 -10.95
CA THR A 26 -0.13 -3.81 -11.18
C THR A 26 -0.89 -4.18 -9.90
N PHE A 27 -0.46 -5.22 -9.21
CA PHE A 27 -1.07 -5.68 -7.97
C PHE A 27 -0.99 -4.60 -6.88
N THR A 28 0.19 -4.06 -6.61
CA THR A 28 0.39 -3.09 -5.51
C THR A 28 -0.39 -1.81 -5.79
N LYS A 29 -0.33 -1.26 -7.03
CA LYS A 29 -1.09 -0.07 -7.45
C LYS A 29 -2.60 -0.30 -7.33
N ALA A 30 -3.11 -1.39 -7.91
CA ALA A 30 -4.54 -1.67 -7.88
C ALA A 30 -5.05 -1.94 -6.45
N THR A 31 -4.20 -2.47 -5.57
CA THR A 31 -4.54 -2.68 -4.16
C THR A 31 -4.72 -1.38 -3.42
N VAL A 32 -3.75 -0.46 -3.48
CA VAL A 32 -3.88 0.83 -2.79
C VAL A 32 -5.00 1.69 -3.38
N ASP A 33 -5.25 1.62 -4.69
CA ASP A 33 -6.40 2.28 -5.32
C ASP A 33 -7.73 1.75 -4.78
N ALA A 34 -7.86 0.43 -4.70
CA ALA A 34 -9.08 -0.19 -4.18
C ALA A 34 -9.27 0.09 -2.68
N MET A 35 -8.18 0.07 -1.90
CA MET A 35 -8.20 0.48 -0.49
C MET A 35 -8.63 1.93 -0.36
N TRP A 36 -8.07 2.84 -1.16
CA TRP A 36 -8.40 4.25 -1.11
C TRP A 36 -9.85 4.54 -1.52
N ALA A 37 -10.35 3.86 -2.56
CA ALA A 37 -11.74 3.97 -3.00
C ALA A 37 -12.73 3.51 -1.92
N ARG A 38 -12.34 2.52 -1.10
CA ARG A 38 -13.18 1.97 -0.02
C ARG A 38 -12.83 2.51 1.36
N ASN A 39 -11.97 3.54 1.44
CA ASN A 39 -11.54 4.12 2.71
C ASN A 39 -12.78 4.52 3.56
N PRO A 40 -12.98 3.91 4.75
CA PRO A 40 -14.19 4.12 5.54
C PRO A 40 -14.29 5.52 6.15
N ASP A 41 -13.17 6.25 6.26
CA ASP A 41 -13.12 7.60 6.81
C ASP A 41 -11.89 8.34 6.25
N ARG A 42 -12.09 9.14 5.20
CA ARG A 42 -11.01 9.92 4.54
C ARG A 42 -10.49 11.09 5.38
N LYS A 43 -11.16 11.46 6.47
CA LYS A 43 -10.66 12.49 7.38
C LYS A 43 -9.71 11.89 8.42
N ARG A 44 -9.98 10.65 8.84
CA ARG A 44 -9.12 9.89 9.74
C ARG A 44 -7.94 9.28 9.01
N TRP A 45 -8.19 8.59 7.90
CA TRP A 45 -7.21 7.87 7.11
C TRP A 45 -6.86 8.67 5.86
N VAL A 46 -5.73 9.35 5.91
CA VAL A 46 -5.31 10.31 4.86
C VAL A 46 -4.36 9.68 3.84
N ALA A 47 -3.93 8.44 4.06
CA ALA A 47 -3.23 7.64 3.06
C ALA A 47 -3.51 6.14 3.20
N ALA A 48 -3.22 5.40 2.14
CA ALA A 48 -3.17 3.94 2.08
C ALA A 48 -1.83 3.53 1.47
N ALA A 49 -1.19 2.51 2.04
CA ALA A 49 0.08 2.00 1.56
C ALA A 49 0.06 0.47 1.51
N CYS A 50 0.80 -0.09 0.56
CA CYS A 50 1.17 -1.50 0.52
C CYS A 50 2.67 -1.61 0.26
N TYR A 51 3.38 -2.37 1.10
CA TYR A 51 4.82 -2.56 1.00
C TYR A 51 5.25 -3.98 1.33
N ASN A 52 6.17 -4.56 0.56
CA ASN A 52 6.66 -5.93 0.81
C ASN A 52 8.06 -6.00 1.46
N MET A 53 8.59 -4.87 1.93
CA MET A 53 9.83 -4.83 2.72
C MET A 53 9.57 -4.24 4.10
N LYS A 54 10.64 -4.04 4.87
CA LYS A 54 10.55 -3.51 6.24
C LYS A 54 10.10 -2.05 6.23
N TRP A 55 9.26 -1.68 7.17
CA TRP A 55 8.76 -0.32 7.34
C TRP A 55 8.58 0.02 8.81
N ASP A 56 8.64 1.32 9.10
CA ASP A 56 8.33 1.89 10.40
C ASP A 56 7.29 2.99 10.26
N VAL A 57 6.62 3.32 11.36
CA VAL A 57 5.73 4.48 11.44
C VAL A 57 6.03 5.30 12.68
N ALA A 58 5.78 6.61 12.63
CA ALA A 58 5.97 7.48 13.78
C ALA A 58 5.05 7.10 14.95
N ASN A 59 3.82 6.68 14.65
CA ASN A 59 2.85 6.23 15.64
C ASN A 59 2.09 4.98 15.15
N ARG A 60 2.33 3.83 15.79
CA ARG A 60 1.64 2.56 15.51
C ARG A 60 0.14 2.61 15.84
N ALA A 61 -0.30 3.45 16.77
CA ALA A 61 -1.74 3.65 17.03
C ALA A 61 -2.40 4.57 15.99
N GLY A 62 -1.60 5.26 15.17
CA GLY A 62 -2.03 6.15 14.10
C GLY A 62 -2.17 5.46 12.74
N ILE A 63 -2.20 4.13 12.69
CA ILE A 63 -2.49 3.34 11.49
C ILE A 63 -3.69 2.41 11.73
N SER A 64 -4.26 1.86 10.67
CA SER A 64 -5.16 0.72 10.81
C SER A 64 -4.40 -0.56 11.19
N ASP A 65 -5.12 -1.64 11.45
CA ASP A 65 -4.52 -2.97 11.43
C ASP A 65 -3.79 -3.21 10.10
N VAL A 66 -2.70 -3.98 10.18
CA VAL A 66 -1.91 -4.38 9.03
C VAL A 66 -2.51 -5.65 8.45
N ALA A 67 -2.90 -5.60 7.19
CA ALA A 67 -3.31 -6.78 6.45
C ALA A 67 -2.11 -7.27 5.61
N SER A 68 -1.68 -8.51 5.83
CA SER A 68 -0.69 -9.16 4.98
C SER A 68 -1.38 -9.80 3.79
N VAL A 69 -0.88 -9.53 2.58
CA VAL A 69 -1.52 -9.98 1.36
C VAL A 69 -0.54 -10.63 0.41
N LYS A 70 -0.83 -11.87 0.08
CA LYS A 70 -0.03 -12.68 -0.83
C LYS A 70 -0.39 -12.45 -2.29
N LEU A 71 0.61 -12.10 -3.09
CA LEU A 71 0.57 -12.23 -4.55
C LEU A 71 1.26 -13.54 -4.95
N SER A 72 0.67 -14.29 -5.87
CA SER A 72 1.26 -15.53 -6.39
C SER A 72 1.07 -15.65 -7.90
N MET A 73 2.12 -16.08 -8.61
CA MET A 73 2.15 -16.32 -10.05
C MET A 73 3.05 -17.52 -10.35
N GLY A 74 2.44 -18.67 -10.64
CA GLY A 74 3.18 -19.94 -10.75
C GLY A 74 3.92 -20.25 -9.44
N ALA A 75 5.23 -20.48 -9.52
CA ALA A 75 6.08 -20.71 -8.34
C ALA A 75 6.48 -19.41 -7.60
N LEU A 76 6.29 -18.24 -8.21
CA LEU A 76 6.68 -16.96 -7.64
C LEU A 76 5.61 -16.46 -6.68
N ASN A 77 6.03 -15.92 -5.54
CA ASN A 77 5.14 -15.31 -4.57
C ASN A 77 5.84 -14.25 -3.74
N THR A 78 5.06 -13.32 -3.20
CA THR A 78 5.52 -12.29 -2.26
C THR A 78 4.33 -11.79 -1.45
N ASP A 79 4.57 -11.39 -0.20
CA ASP A 79 3.57 -10.86 0.70
C ASP A 79 3.76 -9.34 0.87
N TYR A 80 2.66 -8.60 0.82
CA TYR A 80 2.63 -7.15 1.02
C TYR A 80 1.90 -6.82 2.32
N ASP A 81 2.49 -5.99 3.15
CA ASP A 81 1.80 -5.37 4.27
C ASP A 81 1.03 -4.15 3.78
N CYS A 82 -0.28 -4.19 3.92
CA CYS A 82 -1.20 -3.15 3.49
C CYS A 82 -1.95 -2.55 4.69
N PHE A 83 -1.98 -1.22 4.80
CA PHE A 83 -2.64 -0.51 5.89
C PHE A 83 -2.99 0.93 5.51
N TYR A 84 -3.89 1.54 6.30
CA TYR A 84 -4.19 2.97 6.23
C TYR A 84 -3.30 3.75 7.20
N ILE A 85 -2.97 4.98 6.83
CA ILE A 85 -2.17 5.90 7.64
C ILE A 85 -3.03 7.10 8.00
N GLY A 86 -3.04 7.43 9.29
CA GLY A 86 -3.76 8.58 9.83
C GLY A 86 -2.95 9.88 9.80
N ARG A 87 -3.62 10.97 10.15
CA ARG A 87 -2.99 12.28 10.31
C ARG A 87 -1.95 12.29 11.43
N HIS A 88 -1.04 13.25 11.38
CA HIS A 88 0.06 13.42 12.34
C HIS A 88 0.90 12.14 12.50
N ASN A 89 1.20 11.51 11.37
CA ASN A 89 1.97 10.27 11.31
C ASN A 89 2.96 10.31 10.14
N ALA A 90 3.95 9.43 10.16
CA ALA A 90 4.87 9.23 9.06
C ALA A 90 5.03 7.74 8.79
N LEU A 91 5.27 7.40 7.52
CA LEU A 91 5.73 6.08 7.08
C LEU A 91 7.19 6.22 6.63
N TRP A 92 8.06 5.41 7.23
CA TRP A 92 9.45 5.28 6.82
C TRP A 92 9.69 3.93 6.17
N THR A 93 10.12 3.95 4.91
CA THR A 93 10.45 2.72 4.17
C THR A 93 11.89 2.33 4.49
N ARG A 94 12.10 1.06 4.87
CA ARG A 94 13.43 0.51 5.21
C ARG A 94 13.85 -0.45 4.11
N GLY A 95 14.17 0.10 2.94
CA GLY A 95 14.53 -0.68 1.77
C GLY A 95 14.40 0.13 0.48
N ASP A 96 14.34 -0.57 -0.64
CA ASP A 96 14.05 0.04 -1.94
C ASP A 96 12.54 0.32 -2.06
N GLY A 97 12.20 1.60 -2.27
CA GLY A 97 10.83 2.08 -2.45
C GLY A 97 10.33 2.07 -3.89
N GLY A 98 11.03 1.42 -4.83
CA GLY A 98 10.57 1.24 -6.20
C GLY A 98 9.14 0.67 -6.30
N TYR A 99 8.41 1.05 -7.37
CA TYR A 99 6.98 0.74 -7.58
C TYR A 99 6.60 -0.74 -7.45
N VAL A 100 7.56 -1.63 -7.65
CA VAL A 100 7.40 -3.08 -7.52
C VAL A 100 7.13 -3.47 -6.06
N ASN A 101 7.77 -2.75 -5.13
CA ASN A 101 7.72 -3.02 -3.70
C ASN A 101 6.68 -2.16 -3.00
N LEU A 102 6.59 -0.87 -3.36
CA LEU A 102 5.77 0.13 -2.70
C LEU A 102 4.73 0.74 -3.64
N ALA A 103 3.49 0.84 -3.15
CA ALA A 103 2.54 1.82 -3.65
C ALA A 103 1.92 2.59 -2.50
N ILE A 104 1.68 3.88 -2.72
CA ILE A 104 1.01 4.78 -1.78
C ILE A 104 -0.01 5.59 -2.56
N VAL A 105 -1.21 5.72 -2.00
CA VAL A 105 -2.19 6.74 -2.38
C VAL A 105 -2.44 7.60 -1.16
N SER A 106 -2.34 8.92 -1.31
CA SER A 106 -2.52 9.85 -0.20
C SER A 106 -3.29 11.10 -0.62
N ASP A 107 -3.89 11.75 0.35
CA ASP A 107 -4.44 13.09 0.20
C ASP A 107 -3.31 14.13 0.31
N ASN A 108 -3.02 14.84 -0.79
CA ASN A 108 -1.95 15.83 -0.87
C ASN A 108 -2.21 17.09 -0.01
N GLY A 109 -3.42 17.28 0.50
CA GLY A 109 -3.73 18.32 1.48
C GLY A 109 -3.17 18.01 2.87
N PHE A 110 -2.95 16.73 3.19
CA PHE A 110 -2.44 16.28 4.47
C PHE A 110 -1.05 15.67 4.36
N CYS A 111 -0.75 14.97 3.28
CA CYS A 111 0.47 14.18 3.16
C CYS A 111 1.43 14.72 2.09
N ARG A 112 2.72 14.51 2.35
CA ARG A 112 3.84 14.79 1.44
C ARG A 112 4.70 13.55 1.29
N PHE A 113 4.85 13.10 0.06
CA PHE A 113 5.76 12.00 -0.30
C PHE A 113 7.15 12.53 -0.61
N ASP A 114 8.18 11.92 -0.05
CA ASP A 114 9.58 12.15 -0.41
C ASP A 114 10.03 11.08 -1.40
N SER A 115 10.17 11.43 -2.67
CA SER A 115 10.60 10.49 -3.70
C SER A 115 12.05 10.02 -3.58
N ARG A 116 12.88 10.68 -2.75
CA ARG A 116 14.28 10.29 -2.54
C ARG A 116 14.41 9.13 -1.57
N THR A 117 13.60 9.13 -0.51
CA THR A 117 13.61 8.08 0.52
C THR A 117 12.40 7.16 0.43
N SER A 118 11.42 7.50 -0.41
CA SER A 118 10.12 6.85 -0.51
C SER A 118 9.28 6.88 0.78
N ASP A 119 9.53 7.88 1.62
CA ASP A 119 8.81 8.09 2.88
C ASP A 119 7.58 8.98 2.66
N LEU A 120 6.63 8.88 3.59
CA LEU A 120 5.42 9.69 3.62
C LEU A 120 5.30 10.41 4.96
N ASP A 121 5.11 11.72 4.94
CA ASP A 121 4.78 12.53 6.12
C ASP A 121 3.34 13.04 6.00
N CYS A 122 2.50 12.87 7.01
CA CYS A 122 1.09 13.28 7.03
C CYS A 122 0.76 14.19 8.22
N LYS A 123 0.13 15.35 7.96
CA LYS A 123 -0.21 16.41 8.93
C LYS A 123 -1.71 16.52 9.25
#